data_AF-A0A3R7C9L5-F1
#
_entry.id   AF-A0A3R7C9L5-F1
#
_cell.length_a   1.000
_cell.length_b   1.000
_cell.length_c   1.000
_cell.angle_alpha   90.00
_cell.angle_beta   90.00
_cell.angle_gamma   90.00
#
_symmetry.space_group_name_H-M   'P 1'
#
loop_
_entity.id
_entity.type
_entity.pdbx_description
1 polymer ?
#
loop_
_entity_poly.entity_id
_entity_poly.type
_entity_poly.pdbx_seq_one_letter_code
_entity_poly.pdbx_strand_id
1 'polypeptide(L)'
;MLPVNCRFAYLQVERPDAICCTYGCGQVETQHHAFHACPRIHPVWSFHRDAWRPFGAPFTWSTISDLDLFTVNSRGDRHKDAVKTLWILLTASTLNLI
;
A
#
# COMPACT_ATOMS: atom_id res chain seq x y z
N MET A 1 -5.06 9.37 -6.68
CA MET A 1 -5.72 8.97 -5.42
C MET A 1 -5.97 10.17 -4.53
N LEU A 2 -7.25 10.56 -4.33
CA LEU A 2 -7.75 11.57 -3.39
C LEU A 2 -9.28 11.30 -3.19
N PRO A 3 -9.91 11.46 -2.00
CA PRO A 3 -9.40 11.51 -0.62
C PRO A 3 -9.58 10.22 0.18
N VAL A 4 -8.64 10.07 1.10
CA VAL A 4 -8.80 9.37 2.37
C VAL A 4 -9.78 10.16 3.24
N ASN A 5 -10.63 9.47 4.00
CA ASN A 5 -11.66 10.00 4.90
C ASN A 5 -11.13 11.01 5.94
N CYS A 6 -9.82 11.02 6.24
CA CYS A 6 -9.21 12.08 7.07
C CYS A 6 -9.44 13.51 6.55
N ARG A 7 -9.78 13.70 5.27
CA ARG A 7 -10.13 15.04 4.76
C ARG A 7 -11.46 15.55 5.27
N PHE A 8 -12.32 14.66 5.77
CA PHE A 8 -13.57 15.00 6.41
C PHE A 8 -13.40 15.24 7.92
N ALA A 9 -12.19 15.54 8.39
CA ALA A 9 -11.96 15.91 9.80
C ALA A 9 -12.88 17.03 10.29
N TYR A 10 -13.28 17.96 9.41
CA TYR A 10 -14.24 19.01 9.74
C TYR A 10 -15.64 18.50 10.08
N LEU A 11 -16.03 17.29 9.63
CA LEU A 11 -17.31 16.65 9.92
C LEU A 11 -17.29 15.81 11.21
N GLN A 12 -16.13 15.64 11.85
CA GLN A 12 -15.97 14.71 12.99
C GLN A 12 -16.88 15.03 14.17
N VAL A 13 -17.24 16.31 14.35
CA VAL A 13 -18.14 16.76 15.43
C VAL A 13 -19.57 16.23 15.24
N GLU A 14 -20.05 16.18 14.00
CA GLU A 14 -21.40 15.70 13.66
C GLU A 14 -21.42 14.19 13.37
N ARG A 15 -20.34 13.68 12.79
CA ARG A 15 -20.16 12.29 12.37
C ARG A 15 -18.77 11.81 12.74
N PRO A 16 -18.59 11.23 13.95
CA PRO A 16 -17.29 10.77 14.42
C PRO A 16 -16.66 9.70 13.51
N ASP A 17 -17.50 8.97 12.78
CA ASP A 17 -17.15 7.93 11.82
C ASP A 17 -16.69 8.47 10.46
N ALA A 18 -16.90 9.76 10.16
CA ALA A 18 -16.54 10.36 8.88
C ALA A 18 -15.03 10.34 8.57
N ILE A 19 -14.19 10.15 9.59
CA ILE A 19 -12.74 9.99 9.43
C ILE A 19 -12.27 8.54 9.53
N CYS A 20 -13.17 7.60 9.81
CA CYS A 20 -12.81 6.21 10.01
C CYS A 20 -12.52 5.51 8.68
N CYS A 21 -11.74 4.45 8.78
CA CYS A 21 -11.33 3.61 7.66
C CYS A 21 -12.52 3.01 6.92
N THR A 22 -12.54 3.16 5.60
CA THR A 22 -13.58 2.66 4.69
C THR A 22 -13.70 1.14 4.73
N TYR A 23 -12.61 0.44 5.06
CA TYR A 23 -12.61 -1.01 5.26
C TYR A 23 -13.27 -1.46 6.57
N GLY A 24 -13.78 -0.54 7.39
CA GLY A 24 -14.56 -0.87 8.59
C GLY A 24 -13.73 -1.44 9.74
N CYS A 25 -12.44 -1.07 9.85
CA CYS A 25 -11.60 -1.46 10.99
C CYS A 25 -11.71 -0.52 12.20
N GLY A 26 -12.47 0.58 12.07
CA GLY A 26 -12.70 1.56 13.14
C GLY A 26 -11.53 2.49 13.47
N GLN A 27 -10.41 2.40 12.75
CA GLN A 27 -9.27 3.31 12.90
C GLN A 27 -9.44 4.56 12.03
N VAL A 28 -8.78 5.65 12.41
CA VAL A 28 -8.71 6.86 11.58
C VAL A 28 -8.03 6.53 10.26
N GLU A 29 -8.69 6.86 9.16
CA GLU A 29 -8.20 6.59 7.84
C GLU A 29 -7.09 7.59 7.48
N THR A 30 -5.88 7.09 7.28
CA THR A 30 -4.74 7.84 6.71
C THR A 30 -4.32 7.16 5.41
N GLN A 31 -3.53 7.81 4.55
CA GLN A 31 -3.02 7.14 3.33
C GLN A 31 -2.23 5.86 3.68
N HIS A 32 -1.35 5.94 4.68
CA HIS A 32 -0.63 4.77 5.18
C HIS A 32 -1.58 3.68 5.67
N HIS A 33 -2.62 4.04 6.42
CA HIS A 33 -3.58 3.07 6.92
C HIS A 33 -4.39 2.43 5.79
N ALA A 34 -5.07 3.25 4.98
CA ALA A 34 -5.93 2.78 3.89
C ALA A 34 -5.16 1.89 2.90
N PHE A 35 -3.94 2.28 2.55
CA PHE A 35 -3.21 1.62 1.47
C PHE A 35 -2.22 0.56 1.93
N HIS A 36 -1.90 0.43 3.22
CA HIS A 36 -0.86 -0.50 3.67
C HIS A 36 -1.12 -1.15 5.03
N ALA A 37 -1.39 -0.35 6.06
CA ALA A 37 -1.40 -0.84 7.44
C ALA A 37 -2.78 -1.34 7.91
N CYS A 38 -3.84 -1.12 7.16
CA CYS A 38 -5.16 -1.62 7.52
C CYS A 38 -5.14 -3.15 7.65
N PRO A 39 -5.70 -3.75 8.74
CA PRO A 39 -5.73 -5.20 8.91
C PRO A 39 -6.41 -5.96 7.77
N ARG A 40 -7.28 -5.32 6.98
CA ARG A 40 -7.91 -5.92 5.79
C ARG A 40 -7.04 -5.86 4.55
N ILE A 41 -6.13 -4.89 4.47
CA ILE A 41 -5.27 -4.63 3.30
C ILE A 41 -3.89 -5.25 3.49
N HIS A 42 -3.35 -5.21 4.71
CA HIS A 42 -2.04 -5.75 5.05
C HIS A 42 -1.81 -7.20 4.58
N PRO A 43 -2.80 -8.13 4.68
CA PRO A 43 -2.64 -9.49 4.18
C PRO A 43 -2.37 -9.59 2.67
N VAL A 44 -2.90 -8.66 1.86
CA VAL A 44 -2.66 -8.61 0.41
C VAL A 44 -1.19 -8.33 0.14
N TRP A 45 -0.61 -7.35 0.85
CA TRP A 45 0.81 -7.05 0.75
C TRP A 45 1.70 -8.16 1.31
N SER A 46 1.27 -8.84 2.37
CA SER A 46 1.99 -10.00 2.90
C SER A 46 2.05 -11.14 1.88
N PHE A 47 0.94 -11.45 1.23
CA PHE A 47 0.88 -12.47 0.17
C PHE A 47 1.85 -12.16 -0.98
N HIS A 48 1.85 -10.91 -1.46
CA HIS A 48 2.79 -10.51 -2.51
C HIS A 48 4.24 -10.51 -2.02
N ARG A 49 4.51 -10.08 -0.78
CA ARG A 49 5.86 -10.15 -0.21
C ARG A 49 6.41 -11.57 -0.22
N ASP A 50 5.60 -12.57 0.13
CA ASP A 50 6.03 -13.97 0.15
C ASP A 50 6.32 -14.48 -1.27
N ALA A 51 5.46 -14.17 -2.25
CA ALA A 51 5.66 -14.55 -3.65
C ALA A 51 6.93 -13.92 -4.26
N TRP A 52 7.32 -12.73 -3.80
CA TRP A 52 8.46 -11.98 -4.32
C TRP A 52 9.73 -12.13 -3.48
N ARG A 53 9.68 -12.92 -2.39
CA ARG A 53 10.83 -13.23 -1.53
C ARG A 53 12.10 -13.64 -2.30
N PRO A 54 12.04 -14.42 -3.41
CA PRO A 54 13.23 -14.78 -4.18
C PRO A 54 14.00 -13.59 -4.78
N PHE A 55 13.31 -12.48 -5.08
CA PHE A 55 13.90 -11.27 -5.66
C PHE A 55 14.27 -10.22 -4.61
N GLY A 56 13.88 -10.43 -3.35
CA GLY A 56 14.13 -9.48 -2.25
C GLY A 56 13.37 -8.16 -2.41
N ALA A 57 12.29 -8.14 -3.20
CA ALA A 57 11.52 -6.92 -3.43
C ALA A 57 10.77 -6.48 -2.15
N PRO A 58 10.97 -5.24 -1.68
CA PRO A 58 10.33 -4.75 -0.47
C PRO A 58 8.87 -4.32 -0.73
N PHE A 59 7.96 -4.79 0.13
CA PHE A 59 6.57 -4.32 0.22
C PHE A 59 6.35 -3.55 1.53
N THR A 60 7.20 -2.55 1.76
CA THR A 60 7.07 -1.61 2.88
C THR A 60 6.27 -0.40 2.43
N TRP A 61 5.73 0.36 3.39
CA TRP A 61 5.05 1.60 3.05
C TRP A 61 5.94 2.52 2.23
N SER A 62 7.21 2.67 2.62
CA SER A 62 8.18 3.53 1.92
C SER A 62 8.32 3.20 0.45
N THR A 63 8.42 1.92 0.07
CA THR A 63 8.58 1.53 -1.33
C THR A 63 7.28 1.65 -2.12
N ILE A 64 6.13 1.42 -1.47
CA ILE A 64 4.81 1.61 -2.07
C ILE A 64 4.47 3.09 -2.28
N SER A 65 4.85 3.96 -1.34
CA SER A 65 4.65 5.41 -1.44
C SER A 65 5.65 6.10 -2.37
N ASP A 66 6.86 5.57 -2.46
CA ASP A 66 7.94 6.10 -3.28
C ASP A 66 8.58 4.96 -4.10
N LEU A 67 8.23 4.95 -5.39
CA LEU A 67 8.64 3.91 -6.35
C LEU A 67 10.15 3.94 -6.66
N ASP A 68 10.84 5.04 -6.33
CA ASP A 68 12.28 5.17 -6.56
C ASP A 68 13.11 4.43 -5.49
N LEU A 69 12.50 4.13 -4.34
CA LEU A 69 13.11 3.31 -3.28
C LEU A 69 13.08 1.80 -3.59
N PHE A 70 12.62 1.40 -4.77
CA PHE A 70 12.56 0.01 -5.17
C PHE A 70 13.95 -0.62 -5.29
N THR A 71 14.19 -1.69 -4.53
CA THR A 71 15.44 -2.45 -4.53
C THR A 71 15.20 -3.94 -4.74
N VAL A 72 16.20 -4.62 -5.30
CA VAL A 72 16.21 -6.09 -5.48
C VAL A 72 17.53 -6.66 -4.96
N ASN A 73 17.54 -7.96 -4.68
CA ASN A 73 18.77 -8.69 -4.36
C ASN A 73 19.56 -9.03 -5.65
N SER A 74 20.71 -9.70 -5.49
CA SER A 74 21.58 -10.12 -6.60
C SER A 74 20.89 -10.96 -7.68
N ARG A 75 19.83 -11.72 -7.31
CA ARG A 75 19.05 -12.52 -8.25
C ARG A 75 18.15 -11.65 -9.13
N GLY A 76 17.56 -10.61 -8.56
CA GLY A 76 16.73 -9.66 -9.30
C GLY A 76 17.53 -8.66 -10.12
N ASP A 77 18.79 -8.40 -9.75
CA ASP A 77 19.62 -7.35 -10.36
C ASP A 77 19.84 -7.56 -11.87
N ARG A 78 20.03 -8.82 -12.29
CA ARG A 78 20.18 -9.18 -13.71
C ARG A 78 18.99 -8.75 -14.59
N HIS A 79 17.81 -8.64 -14.02
CA HIS A 79 16.57 -8.24 -14.71
C HIS A 79 15.86 -7.09 -14.00
N LYS A 80 16.62 -6.20 -13.35
CA LYS A 80 16.10 -5.18 -12.43
C LYS A 80 14.97 -4.35 -13.02
N ASP A 81 15.09 -3.90 -14.27
CA ASP A 81 14.08 -3.06 -14.92
C ASP A 81 12.77 -3.81 -15.16
N ALA A 82 12.85 -5.08 -15.59
CA ALA A 82 11.68 -5.92 -15.78
C ALA A 82 10.99 -6.23 -14.45
N VAL A 83 11.77 -6.55 -13.42
CA VAL A 83 11.28 -6.82 -12.05
C VAL A 83 10.64 -5.56 -11.47
N LYS A 84 11.26 -4.38 -11.65
CA LYS A 84 10.70 -3.07 -11.24
C LYS A 84 9.38 -2.79 -11.96
N THR A 85 9.31 -3.04 -13.27
CA THR A 85 8.09 -2.83 -14.06
C THR A 85 6.95 -3.70 -13.57
N LEU A 86 7.20 -5.01 -13.39
CA LEU A 86 6.20 -5.94 -12.86
C LEU A 86 5.74 -5.55 -11.46
N TRP A 87 6.66 -5.09 -10.61
CA TRP A 87 6.35 -4.65 -9.26
C TRP A 87 5.51 -3.37 -9.26
N ILE A 88 5.81 -2.40 -10.11
CA ILE A 88 5.01 -1.16 -10.26
C ILE A 88 3.60 -1.50 -10.73
N LEU A 89 3.46 -2.35 -11.75
CA LEU A 89 2.15 -2.77 -12.26
C LEU A 89 1.31 -3.47 -11.20
N LEU A 90 1.94 -4.34 -10.40
CA LEU A 90 1.28 -5.00 -9.28
C LEU A 90 0.81 -3.97 -8.24
N THR A 91 1.72 -3.13 -7.74
CA THR A 91 1.42 -2.12 -6.72
C THR A 91 0.31 -1.17 -7.19
N ALA A 92 0.40 -0.66 -8.41
CA ALA A 92 -0.62 0.22 -8.99
C ALA A 92 -1.98 -0.48 -9.12
N SER A 93 -2.01 -1.74 -9.57
CA SER A 93 -3.25 -2.51 -9.71
C SER A 93 -3.89 -2.81 -8.35
N THR A 94 -3.08 -3.21 -7.37
CA THR A 94 -3.55 -3.46 -5.99
C THR A 94 -4.11 -2.19 -5.38
N LEU A 95 -3.41 -1.07 -5.51
CA LEU A 95 -3.90 0.22 -5.02
C LEU A 95 -5.19 0.64 -5.72
N ASN A 96 -5.34 0.40 -7.03
CA ASN A 96 -6.56 0.75 -7.76
C ASN A 96 -7.77 -0.13 -7.42
N LEU A 97 -7.55 -1.37 -6.95
CA LEU A 97 -8.61 -2.29 -6.53
C LEU A 97 -9.16 -1.95 -5.13
N ILE A 98 -8.34 -1.29 -4.31
CA ILE A 98 -8.55 -0.97 -2.90
C ILE A 98 -9.28 0.36 -2.76
#